data_AF-A0A951LAL1-F1
#
_entry.id   AF-A0A951LAL1-F1
#
_cell.length_a   1.000
_cell.length_b   1.000
_cell.length_c   1.000
_cell.angle_alpha   90.00
_cell.angle_beta   90.00
_cell.angle_gamma   90.00
#
_symmetry.space_group_name_H-M   'P 1'
#
loop_
_entity.id
_entity.type
_entity.pdbx_description
1 polymer ?
#
loop_
_entity_poly.entity_id
_entity_poly.type
_entity_poly.pdbx_seq_one_letter_code
_entity_poly.pdbx_strand_id
1 'polypeptide(L)'
;TIGVLNTGWVRTPAIFDAYRKSAREAGREPRRDKLAYMALIGIGDTREEGWRRADQILDYSRTSGVVAPQFMNPPGYIPAAANAQMLKAGGAGQARATRIQTKDGRPLNARTMGVEEAIDAGLVFAGTPDDVWAQLKAFYDHVGGFGHLLMMGQGGHISHEDTVSNLTMFSREVLPRLAALG
;
A
#
# COMPACT_ATOMS: atom_id res chain seq x y z
N THR A 1 -0.81 0.20 -17.29
CA THR A 1 -0.87 -0.41 -15.95
C THR A 1 -1.04 0.69 -14.94
N ILE A 2 -1.91 0.50 -13.95
CA ILE A 2 -2.06 1.39 -12.80
C ILE A 2 -1.45 0.71 -11.58
N GLY A 3 -0.56 1.42 -10.88
CA GLY A 3 -0.04 1.01 -9.59
C GLY A 3 -0.63 1.89 -8.51
N VAL A 4 -1.14 1.27 -7.44
CA VAL A 4 -1.65 1.99 -6.29
C VAL A 4 -0.81 1.71 -5.06
N LEU A 5 -0.64 2.74 -4.25
CA LEU A 5 0.11 2.79 -3.01
C LEU A 5 -0.74 3.56 -2.01
N ASN A 6 -0.68 3.22 -0.72
CA ASN A 6 -1.31 3.99 0.35
C ASN A 6 -2.83 4.17 0.19
N THR A 7 -3.49 3.18 -0.41
CA THR A 7 -4.96 3.15 -0.60
C THR A 7 -5.63 2.09 0.26
N GLY A 8 -4.91 1.00 0.57
CA GLY A 8 -5.33 0.04 1.58
C GLY A 8 -6.59 -0.75 1.24
N TRP A 9 -7.11 -1.47 2.22
CA TRP A 9 -8.26 -2.38 2.12
C TRP A 9 -9.52 -1.69 1.60
N VAL A 10 -9.83 -0.51 2.14
CA VAL A 10 -11.10 0.17 1.87
C VAL A 10 -11.13 0.83 0.49
N ARG A 11 -10.04 1.48 0.04
CA ARG A 11 -10.07 2.32 -1.18
C ARG A 11 -9.58 1.61 -2.43
N THR A 12 -8.74 0.59 -2.32
CA THR A 12 -8.21 -0.13 -3.50
C THR A 12 -9.30 -0.68 -4.42
N PRO A 13 -10.39 -1.31 -3.93
CA PRO A 13 -11.44 -1.86 -4.80
C PRO A 13 -12.04 -0.82 -5.74
N ALA A 14 -12.43 0.35 -5.22
CA ALA A 14 -13.02 1.41 -6.02
C ALA A 14 -12.08 1.94 -7.12
N ILE A 15 -10.77 2.00 -6.85
CA ILE A 15 -9.78 2.44 -7.84
C ILE A 15 -9.61 1.39 -8.94
N PHE A 16 -9.52 0.11 -8.58
CA PHE A 16 -9.42 -0.98 -9.55
C PHE A 16 -10.69 -1.07 -10.40
N ASP A 17 -11.87 -0.92 -9.80
CA ASP A 17 -13.15 -0.94 -10.51
C ASP A 17 -13.30 0.25 -11.46
N ALA A 18 -12.85 1.44 -11.07
CA ALA A 18 -12.79 2.58 -11.96
C ALA A 18 -11.89 2.30 -13.19
N TYR A 19 -10.69 1.73 -12.98
CA TYR A 19 -9.81 1.34 -14.08
C TYR A 19 -10.47 0.30 -14.99
N ARG A 20 -11.08 -0.75 -14.42
CA ARG A 20 -11.76 -1.81 -15.16
C ARG A 20 -12.91 -1.24 -15.99
N LYS A 21 -13.71 -0.34 -15.42
CA LYS A 21 -14.80 0.36 -16.10
C LYS A 21 -14.28 1.19 -17.28
N SER A 22 -13.29 2.05 -17.06
CA SER A 22 -12.73 2.90 -18.12
C SER A 22 -12.07 2.09 -19.24
N ALA A 23 -11.44 0.95 -18.92
CA ALA A 23 -10.90 0.05 -19.94
C ALA A 23 -12.02 -0.48 -20.84
N ARG A 24 -13.15 -0.93 -20.28
CA ARG A 24 -14.31 -1.41 -21.04
C ARG A 24 -14.92 -0.32 -21.91
N GLU A 25 -15.10 0.88 -21.37
CA GLU A 25 -15.62 2.04 -22.12
C GLU A 25 -14.72 2.43 -23.28
N ALA A 26 -13.41 2.22 -23.16
CA ALA A 26 -12.43 2.40 -24.22
C ALA A 26 -12.30 1.19 -25.17
N GLY A 27 -13.18 0.18 -25.07
CA GLY A 27 -13.15 -1.02 -25.91
C GLY A 27 -11.99 -1.97 -25.62
N ARG A 28 -11.40 -1.91 -24.42
CA ARG A 28 -10.26 -2.75 -24.00
C ARG A 28 -10.70 -3.76 -22.94
N GLU A 29 -10.06 -4.93 -22.97
CA GLU A 29 -10.24 -5.93 -21.92
C GLU A 29 -9.55 -5.47 -20.61
N PRO A 30 -10.25 -5.48 -19.47
CA PRO A 30 -9.68 -5.10 -18.19
C PRO A 30 -8.87 -6.26 -17.59
N ARG A 31 -7.60 -6.34 -17.96
CA ARG A 31 -6.71 -7.44 -17.56
C ARG A 31 -6.01 -7.19 -16.23
N ARG A 32 -5.78 -8.27 -15.46
CA ARG A 32 -5.09 -8.23 -14.15
C ARG A 32 -3.64 -7.75 -14.26
N ASP A 33 -2.94 -8.07 -15.36
CA ASP A 33 -1.58 -7.58 -15.67
C ASP A 33 -1.50 -6.05 -15.83
N LYS A 34 -2.64 -5.34 -15.77
CA LYS A 34 -2.69 -3.88 -15.77
C LYS A 34 -2.93 -3.28 -14.39
N LEU A 35 -3.04 -4.09 -13.35
CA LEU A 35 -3.23 -3.67 -11.97
C LEU A 35 -1.98 -4.05 -11.15
N ALA A 36 -1.50 -3.10 -10.35
CA ALA A 36 -0.41 -3.31 -9.41
C ALA A 36 -0.75 -2.74 -8.03
N TYR A 37 -0.34 -3.44 -6.98
CA TYR A 37 -0.42 -2.97 -5.61
C TYR A 37 0.97 -2.86 -5.00
N MET A 38 1.29 -1.74 -4.34
CA MET A 38 2.51 -1.57 -3.58
C MET A 38 2.26 -1.81 -2.09
N ALA A 39 2.90 -2.85 -1.55
CA ALA A 39 2.81 -3.27 -0.16
C ALA A 39 4.12 -2.96 0.59
N LEU A 40 4.00 -2.60 1.86
CA LEU A 40 5.13 -2.59 2.80
C LEU A 40 5.20 -3.97 3.46
N ILE A 41 6.35 -4.65 3.41
CA ILE A 41 6.43 -6.05 3.84
C ILE A 41 7.60 -6.28 4.79
N GLY A 42 7.31 -6.80 5.99
CA GLY A 42 8.29 -7.19 6.99
C GLY A 42 8.11 -8.62 7.46
N ILE A 43 9.08 -9.47 7.14
CA ILE A 43 9.09 -10.90 7.44
C ILE A 43 10.22 -11.18 8.43
N GLY A 44 9.96 -12.00 9.44
CA GLY A 44 10.96 -12.54 10.34
C GLY A 44 10.72 -14.02 10.64
N ASP A 45 11.66 -14.64 11.34
CA ASP A 45 11.50 -16.01 11.83
C ASP A 45 10.38 -16.10 12.88
N THR A 46 10.14 -14.99 13.57
CA THR A 46 9.04 -14.79 14.51
C THR A 46 8.13 -13.67 14.06
N ARG A 47 6.89 -13.66 14.57
CA ARG A 47 5.94 -12.60 14.28
C ARG A 47 6.46 -11.24 14.77
N GLU A 48 7.04 -11.23 15.97
CA GLU A 48 7.60 -10.06 16.62
C GLU A 48 8.72 -9.44 15.79
N GLU A 49 9.60 -10.27 15.23
CA GLU A 49 10.68 -9.81 14.34
C GLU A 49 10.13 -9.22 13.04
N GLY A 50 9.17 -9.89 12.41
CA GLY A 50 8.52 -9.39 11.19
C GLY A 50 7.85 -8.03 11.43
N TRP A 51 7.18 -7.88 12.58
CA TRP A 51 6.53 -6.62 12.97
C TRP A 51 7.56 -5.52 13.25
N ARG A 52 8.67 -5.81 13.93
CA ARG A 52 9.76 -4.85 14.15
C ARG A 52 10.37 -4.36 12.83
N ARG A 53 10.57 -5.24 11.86
CA ARG A 53 11.06 -4.87 10.52
C ARG A 53 10.03 -4.00 9.79
N ALA A 54 8.77 -4.41 9.81
CA ALA A 54 7.68 -3.66 9.20
C ALA A 54 7.49 -2.26 9.80
N ASP A 55 7.66 -2.10 11.11
CA ASP A 55 7.57 -0.79 11.76
C ASP A 55 8.60 0.19 11.20
N GLN A 56 9.86 -0.24 11.04
CA GLN A 56 10.89 0.61 10.46
C GLN A 56 10.60 0.95 8.98
N ILE A 57 10.08 -0.01 8.22
CA ILE A 57 9.68 0.24 6.82
C ILE A 57 8.50 1.23 6.76
N LEU A 58 7.57 1.16 7.72
CA LEU A 58 6.40 2.04 7.85
C LEU A 58 6.77 3.52 8.04
N ASP A 59 8.01 3.82 8.45
CA ASP A 59 8.52 5.19 8.51
C ASP A 59 8.43 5.93 7.18
N TYR A 60 8.47 5.23 6.03
CA TYR A 60 8.20 5.86 4.74
C TYR A 60 6.84 6.57 4.72
N SER A 61 5.79 5.90 5.20
CA SER A 61 4.44 6.49 5.26
C SER A 61 4.35 7.56 6.33
N ARG A 62 5.04 7.39 7.46
CA ARG A 62 5.05 8.38 8.55
C ARG A 62 5.75 9.68 8.17
N THR A 63 6.76 9.61 7.30
CA THR A 63 7.65 10.75 6.99
C THR A 63 7.45 11.34 5.59
N SER A 64 6.93 10.60 4.60
CA SER A 64 6.79 11.09 3.21
C SER A 64 5.85 12.29 3.06
N GLY A 65 4.98 12.53 4.04
CA GLY A 65 4.13 13.72 4.13
C GLY A 65 4.76 14.92 4.87
N VAL A 66 6.01 14.81 5.34
CA VAL A 66 6.75 15.91 5.99
C VAL A 66 7.39 16.76 4.90
N VAL A 67 6.63 17.71 4.40
CA VAL A 67 7.06 18.63 3.36
C VAL A 67 6.41 19.99 3.57
N ALA A 68 7.07 21.08 3.15
CA ALA A 68 6.47 22.40 3.23
C ALA A 68 5.17 22.47 2.38
N PRO A 69 4.13 23.21 2.82
CA PRO A 69 2.82 23.20 2.17
C PRO A 69 2.83 23.45 0.65
N GLN A 70 3.71 24.33 0.17
CA GLN A 70 3.88 24.66 -1.24
C GLN A 70 4.37 23.51 -2.11
N PHE A 71 4.94 22.45 -1.52
CA PHE A 71 5.42 21.26 -2.23
C PHE A 71 4.48 20.06 -2.08
N MET A 72 3.42 20.16 -1.26
CA MET A 72 2.47 19.05 -1.07
C MET A 72 1.67 18.72 -2.35
N ASN A 73 1.50 19.70 -3.22
CA ASN A 73 0.76 19.56 -4.46
C ASN A 73 1.35 20.49 -5.53
N PRO A 74 2.42 20.04 -6.21
CA PRO A 74 3.06 20.84 -7.25
C PRO A 74 2.09 21.20 -8.38
N PRO A 75 2.22 22.40 -8.99
CA PRO A 75 1.41 22.78 -10.14
C PRO A 75 1.45 21.74 -11.26
N GLY A 76 0.28 21.43 -11.85
CA GLY A 76 0.16 20.47 -12.95
C GLY A 76 -0.10 19.01 -12.56
N TYR A 77 0.02 18.64 -11.27
CA TYR A 77 -0.24 17.26 -10.83
C TYR A 77 -1.72 16.86 -10.88
N ILE A 78 -2.62 17.81 -10.66
CA ILE A 78 -4.07 17.60 -10.78
C ILE A 78 -4.73 18.76 -11.53
N PRO A 79 -5.87 18.53 -12.20
CA PRO A 79 -6.60 19.57 -12.93
C PRO A 79 -6.95 20.77 -12.03
N ALA A 80 -7.00 21.98 -12.61
CA ALA A 80 -7.30 23.21 -11.87
C ALA A 80 -8.63 23.14 -11.08
N ALA A 81 -9.65 22.51 -11.66
CA ALA A 81 -10.94 22.29 -10.99
C ALA A 81 -10.80 21.39 -9.74
N ALA A 82 -10.03 20.30 -9.83
CA ALA A 82 -9.75 19.42 -8.70
C ALA A 82 -8.92 20.14 -7.63
N ASN A 83 -7.96 20.98 -8.03
CA ASN A 83 -7.21 21.84 -7.13
C ASN A 83 -8.13 22.80 -6.35
N ALA A 84 -9.05 23.47 -7.04
CA ALA A 84 -9.99 24.37 -6.42
C ALA A 84 -10.91 23.64 -5.41
N GLN A 85 -11.38 22.43 -5.74
CA GLN A 85 -12.16 21.59 -4.82
C GLN A 85 -11.33 21.19 -3.59
N MET A 86 -10.09 20.76 -3.78
CA MET A 86 -9.20 20.36 -2.69
C MET A 86 -8.91 21.53 -1.74
N LEU A 87 -8.67 22.73 -2.27
CA LEU A 87 -8.48 23.93 -1.45
C LEU A 87 -9.72 24.27 -0.61
N LYS A 88 -10.93 24.14 -1.19
CA LYS A 88 -12.19 24.32 -0.47
C LYS A 88 -12.41 23.27 0.62
N ALA A 89 -11.88 22.05 0.42
CA ALA A 89 -11.96 20.95 1.37
C ALA A 89 -10.80 20.94 2.41
N GLY A 90 -10.14 22.08 2.62
CA GLY A 90 -9.08 22.26 3.62
C GLY A 90 -7.67 21.87 3.17
N GLY A 91 -7.47 21.75 1.86
CA GLY A 91 -6.15 21.70 1.22
C GLY A 91 -5.52 20.31 1.13
N ALA A 92 -4.35 20.26 0.47
CA ALA A 92 -3.65 19.00 0.18
C ALA A 92 -3.23 18.23 1.44
N GLY A 93 -2.92 18.93 2.54
CA GLY A 93 -2.56 18.31 3.81
C GLY A 93 -3.73 17.51 4.42
N GLN A 94 -4.93 18.10 4.48
CA GLN A 94 -6.11 17.44 5.03
C GLN A 94 -6.58 16.29 4.12
N ALA A 95 -6.50 16.46 2.80
CA ALA A 95 -6.81 15.42 1.82
C ALA A 95 -5.86 14.21 1.86
N ARG A 96 -4.65 14.36 2.40
CA ARG A 96 -3.71 13.24 2.64
C ARG A 96 -3.99 12.53 3.96
N ALA A 97 -4.37 13.28 5.01
CA ALA A 97 -4.55 12.76 6.37
C ALA A 97 -5.71 11.75 6.53
N THR A 98 -6.67 11.72 5.60
CA THR A 98 -7.91 10.92 5.70
C THR A 98 -7.98 9.78 4.68
N ARG A 99 -6.85 9.46 4.00
CA ARG A 99 -6.84 8.46 2.93
C ARG A 99 -6.83 7.03 3.44
N ILE A 100 -6.14 6.80 4.55
CA ILE A 100 -5.91 5.46 5.08
C ILE A 100 -7.01 5.15 6.10
N GLN A 101 -7.58 3.95 5.99
CA GLN A 101 -8.63 3.48 6.87
C GLN A 101 -8.37 2.02 7.23
N THR A 102 -8.67 1.66 8.47
CA THR A 102 -8.87 0.27 8.91
C THR A 102 -10.01 -0.38 8.15
N LYS A 103 -10.16 -1.71 8.24
CA LYS A 103 -11.17 -2.45 7.47
C LYS A 103 -12.61 -2.04 7.81
N ASP A 104 -12.85 -1.63 9.05
CA ASP A 104 -14.12 -1.10 9.54
C ASP A 104 -14.36 0.38 9.14
N GLY A 105 -13.42 1.01 8.44
CA GLY A 105 -13.56 2.36 7.90
C GLY A 105 -13.07 3.48 8.82
N ARG A 106 -12.54 3.18 10.00
CA ARG A 106 -11.98 4.20 10.89
C ARG A 106 -10.74 4.85 10.23
N PRO A 107 -10.68 6.19 10.14
CA PRO A 107 -9.54 6.87 9.53
C PRO A 107 -8.29 6.75 10.40
N LEU A 108 -7.14 6.52 9.76
CA LEU A 108 -5.83 6.47 10.41
C LEU A 108 -5.00 7.70 10.07
N ASN A 109 -4.30 8.23 11.06
CA ASN A 109 -3.28 9.24 10.84
C ASN A 109 -2.00 8.57 10.32
N ALA A 110 -1.68 8.81 9.05
CA ALA A 110 -0.51 8.24 8.40
C ALA A 110 0.82 8.53 9.13
N ARG A 111 0.89 9.62 9.92
CA ARG A 111 2.10 10.02 10.65
C ARG A 111 2.34 9.24 11.95
N THR A 112 1.29 8.63 12.51
CA THR A 112 1.35 8.03 13.85
C THR A 112 0.79 6.62 13.89
N MET A 113 0.29 6.06 12.78
CA MET A 113 -0.23 4.71 12.74
C MET A 113 0.85 3.69 13.13
N GLY A 114 0.44 2.72 13.96
CA GLY A 114 1.26 1.57 14.32
C GLY A 114 1.18 0.45 13.28
N VAL A 115 2.06 -0.55 13.41
CA VAL A 115 2.10 -1.71 12.51
C VAL A 115 0.78 -2.45 12.48
N GLU A 116 0.16 -2.72 13.63
CA GLU A 116 -1.10 -3.45 13.72
C GLU A 116 -2.23 -2.75 12.94
N GLU A 117 -2.38 -1.44 13.12
CA GLU A 117 -3.35 -0.63 12.38
C GLU A 117 -3.04 -0.61 10.87
N ALA A 118 -1.75 -0.58 10.50
CA ALA A 118 -1.32 -0.60 9.11
C ALA A 118 -1.54 -1.98 8.44
N ILE A 119 -1.42 -3.08 9.20
CA ILE A 119 -1.78 -4.43 8.76
C ILE A 119 -3.30 -4.50 8.55
N ASP A 120 -4.09 -4.02 9.50
CA ASP A 120 -5.54 -4.00 9.35
C ASP A 120 -5.96 -3.15 8.13
N ALA A 121 -5.36 -1.97 7.95
CA ALA A 121 -5.59 -1.13 6.78
C ALA A 121 -5.14 -1.74 5.43
N GLY A 122 -4.46 -2.89 5.41
CA GLY A 122 -3.94 -3.53 4.19
C GLY A 122 -2.77 -2.77 3.55
N LEU A 123 -2.05 -1.96 4.32
CA LEU A 123 -0.86 -1.23 3.87
C LEU A 123 0.42 -2.04 4.10
N VAL A 124 0.48 -2.68 5.27
CA VAL A 124 1.61 -3.47 5.74
C VAL A 124 1.19 -4.94 5.74
N PHE A 125 2.12 -5.81 5.37
CA PHE A 125 1.97 -7.25 5.48
C PHE A 125 3.17 -7.76 6.27
N ALA A 126 2.94 -8.25 7.48
CA ALA A 126 4.04 -8.53 8.39
C ALA A 126 3.81 -9.70 9.36
N GLY A 127 4.92 -10.34 9.74
CA GLY A 127 4.98 -11.46 10.67
C GLY A 127 5.91 -12.56 10.16
N THR A 128 5.51 -13.81 10.35
CA THR A 128 6.16 -14.97 9.73
C THR A 128 5.84 -15.05 8.23
N PRO A 129 6.55 -15.87 7.43
CA PRO A 129 6.20 -16.11 6.02
C PRO A 129 4.74 -16.53 5.80
N ASP A 130 4.20 -17.35 6.72
CA ASP A 130 2.81 -17.81 6.69
C ASP A 130 1.82 -16.68 6.95
N ASP A 131 2.11 -15.80 7.93
CA ASP A 131 1.29 -14.62 8.21
C ASP A 131 1.22 -13.71 6.98
N VAL A 132 2.37 -13.41 6.36
CA VAL A 132 2.45 -12.52 5.20
C VAL A 132 1.72 -13.12 3.99
N TRP A 133 1.89 -14.41 3.73
CA TRP A 133 1.13 -15.10 2.69
C TRP A 133 -0.38 -15.01 2.90
N ALA A 134 -0.85 -15.32 4.12
CA ALA A 134 -2.28 -15.31 4.44
C ALA A 134 -2.87 -13.90 4.29
N GLN A 135 -2.17 -12.88 4.77
CA GLN A 135 -2.57 -11.48 4.65
C GLN A 135 -2.62 -11.04 3.18
N LEU A 136 -1.59 -11.35 2.38
CA LEU A 136 -1.53 -11.01 0.95
C LEU A 136 -2.64 -11.69 0.16
N LYS A 137 -2.89 -12.98 0.42
CA LYS A 137 -3.98 -13.72 -0.23
C LYS A 137 -5.34 -13.10 0.09
N ALA A 138 -5.61 -12.81 1.36
CA ALA A 138 -6.86 -12.20 1.78
C ALA A 138 -7.07 -10.83 1.10
N PHE A 139 -6.00 -10.03 1.00
CA PHE A 139 -6.05 -8.75 0.29
C PHE A 139 -6.27 -8.92 -1.22
N TYR A 140 -5.55 -9.84 -1.86
CA TYR A 140 -5.68 -10.16 -3.29
C TYR A 140 -7.13 -10.53 -3.63
N ASP A 141 -7.73 -11.43 -2.85
CA ASP A 141 -9.11 -11.88 -3.04
C ASP A 141 -10.09 -10.71 -2.87
N HIS A 142 -9.90 -9.88 -1.83
CA HIS A 142 -10.76 -8.73 -1.53
C HIS A 142 -10.78 -7.68 -2.65
N VAL A 143 -9.64 -7.40 -3.29
CA VAL A 143 -9.54 -6.38 -4.36
C VAL A 143 -9.85 -6.92 -5.76
N GLY A 144 -10.21 -8.21 -5.87
CA GLY A 144 -10.50 -8.88 -7.14
C GLY A 144 -9.26 -9.21 -7.97
N GLY A 145 -8.10 -9.33 -7.32
CA GLY A 145 -6.82 -9.72 -7.92
C GLY A 145 -6.09 -8.62 -8.70
N PHE A 146 -4.77 -8.79 -8.82
CA PHE A 146 -3.85 -7.92 -9.56
C PHE A 146 -2.63 -8.72 -10.04
N GLY A 147 -2.03 -8.32 -11.16
CA GLY A 147 -0.94 -9.06 -11.79
C GLY A 147 0.46 -8.67 -11.30
N HIS A 148 0.58 -7.58 -10.53
CA HIS A 148 1.87 -7.07 -10.08
C HIS A 148 1.84 -6.69 -8.60
N LEU A 149 2.65 -7.37 -7.79
CA LEU A 149 2.98 -6.93 -6.44
C LEU A 149 4.28 -6.14 -6.48
N LEU A 150 4.22 -4.87 -6.06
CA LEU A 150 5.41 -4.07 -5.77
C LEU A 150 5.67 -4.17 -4.26
N MET A 151 6.90 -4.47 -3.87
CA MET A 151 7.27 -4.63 -2.47
C MET A 151 8.19 -3.49 -2.04
N MET A 152 7.82 -2.82 -0.97
CA MET A 152 8.74 -2.04 -0.15
C MET A 152 9.21 -2.93 1.00
N GLY A 153 10.34 -3.61 0.79
CA GLY A 153 10.99 -4.49 1.78
C GLY A 153 12.16 -3.85 2.51
N GLN A 154 12.45 -2.58 2.18
CA GLN A 154 13.52 -1.76 2.74
C GLN A 154 12.97 -0.34 2.90
N GLY A 155 13.19 0.26 4.07
CA GLY A 155 12.70 1.60 4.39
C GLY A 155 13.06 2.01 5.82
N GLY A 156 13.05 3.32 6.08
CA GLY A 156 13.41 3.87 7.38
C GLY A 156 14.83 3.48 7.81
N HIS A 157 14.96 3.03 9.06
CA HIS A 157 16.23 2.67 9.70
C HIS A 157 16.57 1.18 9.66
N ILE A 158 15.87 0.39 8.84
CA ILE A 158 16.13 -1.05 8.71
C ILE A 158 17.60 -1.31 8.32
N SER A 159 18.26 -2.23 9.02
CA SER A 159 19.66 -2.56 8.77
C SER A 159 19.83 -3.28 7.42
N HIS A 160 21.06 -3.31 6.92
CA HIS A 160 21.39 -4.10 5.73
C HIS A 160 21.10 -5.59 5.93
N GLU A 161 21.48 -6.14 7.08
CA GLU A 161 21.24 -7.55 7.44
C GLU A 161 19.75 -7.87 7.48
N ASP A 162 18.95 -7.04 8.17
CA ASP A 162 17.49 -7.20 8.23
C ASP A 162 16.86 -7.09 6.84
N THR A 163 17.36 -6.17 6.00
CA THR A 163 16.88 -6.01 4.62
C THR A 163 17.15 -7.27 3.81
N VAL A 164 18.38 -7.79 3.84
CA VAL A 164 18.77 -9.00 3.10
C VAL A 164 17.97 -10.20 3.60
N SER A 165 17.83 -10.36 4.91
CA SER A 165 17.03 -11.43 5.51
C SER A 165 15.56 -11.36 5.09
N ASN A 166 14.92 -10.19 5.21
CA ASN A 166 13.53 -9.95 4.81
C ASN A 166 13.28 -10.29 3.33
N LEU A 167 14.14 -9.79 2.43
CA LEU A 167 14.02 -10.04 0.99
C LEU A 167 14.28 -11.51 0.64
N THR A 168 15.20 -12.16 1.35
CA THR A 168 15.52 -13.59 1.16
C THR A 168 14.33 -14.46 1.58
N MET A 169 13.74 -14.22 2.76
CA MET A 169 12.55 -14.93 3.23
C MET A 169 11.37 -14.72 2.29
N PHE A 170 11.11 -13.47 1.87
CA PHE A 170 10.06 -13.19 0.89
C PHE A 170 10.26 -14.01 -0.39
N SER A 171 11.46 -13.99 -0.95
CA SER A 171 11.78 -14.66 -2.22
C SER A 171 11.69 -16.18 -2.14
N ARG A 172 12.09 -16.78 -1.01
CA ARG A 172 12.15 -18.24 -0.85
C ARG A 172 10.82 -18.83 -0.38
N GLU A 173 10.06 -18.11 0.43
CA GLU A 173 8.95 -18.70 1.18
C GLU A 173 7.59 -18.11 0.80
N VAL A 174 7.52 -16.84 0.40
CA VAL A 174 6.24 -16.17 0.07
C VAL A 174 6.03 -16.11 -1.44
N LEU A 175 7.05 -15.66 -2.20
CA LEU A 175 6.95 -15.45 -3.64
C LEU A 175 6.52 -16.70 -4.43
N PRO A 176 7.03 -17.92 -4.14
CA PRO A 176 6.57 -19.13 -4.84
C PRO A 176 5.09 -19.43 -4.63
N ARG A 177 4.53 -19.03 -3.48
CA ARG A 177 3.11 -19.21 -3.16
C ARG A 177 2.24 -18.22 -3.92
N LEU A 178 2.73 -16.99 -4.15
CA LEU A 178 2.03 -15.97 -4.95
C LEU A 178 1.82 -16.41 -6.41
N ALA A 179 2.72 -17.21 -6.98
CA ALA A 179 2.54 -17.77 -8.31
C ALA A 179 1.27 -18.64 -8.45
N ALA A 180 0.76 -19.19 -7.34
CA ALA A 180 -0.49 -19.95 -7.32
C ALA A 180 -1.75 -19.07 -7.39
N LEU A 181 -1.64 -17.75 -7.21
CA LEU A 181 -2.79 -16.82 -7.23
C LEU A 181 -3.23 -16.41 -8.65
N GLY A 182 -2.47 -16.79 -9.69
CA GLY A 182 -2.79 -16.50 -11.09
C GLY A 182 -2.30 -15.14 -11.56
#